data_AF-A0A940UG42-F1
#
_entry.id   AF-A0A940UG42-F1
#
_cell.length_a   1.000
_cell.length_b   1.000
_cell.length_c   1.000
_cell.angle_alpha   90.00
_cell.angle_beta   90.00
_cell.angle_gamma   90.00
#
_symmetry.space_group_name_H-M   'P 1'
#
loop_
_entity.id
_entity.type
_entity.pdbx_description
1 polymer ?
#
loop_
_entity_poly.entity_id
_entity_poly.type
_entity_poly.pdbx_seq_one_letter_code
_entity_poly.pdbx_strand_id
1 'polypeptide(L)'
;MNVDTKQVEVFTSLAYQYGPFFFAILFNVAITLWAYKWYHGAQRPDEVKTYRAYFVGTASFGMLLVCLSIYWWWSHPPYYVYKGVIKELEDYQKLTSTDLFFKRELIPRADKNLAQICNDYFLVVRDKPFSNAEEFDVWFSRGGDHQERLTLRYMAGEPKFRIEFDPQTGKNTLKMTSPGSSSKALLLGRAYAQTAPSAPSRVRVKAPAAGPAVDMALINTLQDERAPVGTKIASIDRLGSLPDQDLKSCLESVTQKEPMILTILDLTRHTDKELSYKARTLVEKRYNPQPFLSQKLLSSSTADRDLATTILFRMEPDRASRYIPASGPSWLNGLRNDVRSGKKSRVLIPTGSSGGDRYYVRATWDPKNQQVVNCLTQLFNKSLISQRSAGDETALMKGRGDRLVYWYSKEWALNIATDIERCGGRAAFVAGL
;
A
#
# COMPACT_ATOMS: atom_id res chain seq x y z
N MET A 1 -54.49 -1.39 -10.65
CA MET A 1 -53.49 -0.46 -10.08
C MET A 1 -52.13 -1.15 -10.18
N ASN A 2 -51.27 -0.70 -11.10
CA ASN A 2 -49.88 -1.17 -11.14
C ASN A 2 -49.14 -0.52 -9.98
N VAL A 3 -48.89 -1.28 -8.92
CA VAL A 3 -48.02 -0.85 -7.84
C VAL A 3 -46.60 -0.83 -8.42
N ASP A 4 -46.03 0.37 -8.52
CA ASP A 4 -44.70 0.60 -9.05
C ASP A 4 -43.67 -0.10 -8.15
N THR A 5 -42.97 -1.10 -8.68
CA THR A 5 -42.04 -1.97 -7.92
C THR A 5 -40.94 -1.17 -7.23
N LYS A 6 -40.56 -0.01 -7.79
CA LYS A 6 -39.62 0.93 -7.16
C LYS A 6 -40.15 1.55 -5.87
N GLN A 7 -41.46 1.82 -5.79
CA GLN A 7 -42.06 2.33 -4.55
C GLN A 7 -42.07 1.24 -3.48
N VAL A 8 -42.33 -0.01 -3.85
CA VAL A 8 -42.28 -1.15 -2.92
C VAL A 8 -40.87 -1.31 -2.35
N GLU A 9 -39.82 -1.22 -3.17
CA GLU A 9 -38.42 -1.26 -2.70
C GLU A 9 -38.08 -0.09 -1.75
N VAL A 10 -38.54 1.13 -2.07
CA VAL A 10 -38.35 2.30 -1.21
C VAL A 10 -39.06 2.12 0.13
N PHE A 11 -40.33 1.71 0.14
CA PHE A 11 -41.08 1.45 1.39
C PHE A 11 -40.51 0.27 2.18
N THR A 12 -40.00 -0.75 1.49
CA THR A 12 -39.34 -1.90 2.12
C THR A 12 -38.02 -1.46 2.76
N SER A 13 -37.19 -0.67 2.08
CA SER A 13 -35.95 -0.13 2.66
C SER A 13 -36.22 0.81 3.85
N LEU A 14 -37.28 1.62 3.79
CA LEU A 14 -37.77 2.43 4.91
C LEU A 14 -38.24 1.55 6.08
N ALA A 15 -38.97 0.46 5.82
CA ALA A 15 -39.37 -0.51 6.83
C ALA A 15 -38.18 -1.22 7.48
N TYR A 16 -37.12 -1.50 6.73
CA TYR A 16 -35.88 -2.02 7.27
C TYR A 16 -35.10 -0.98 8.09
N GLN A 17 -35.11 0.29 7.69
CA GLN A 17 -34.35 1.36 8.34
C GLN A 17 -34.98 1.83 9.65
N TYR A 18 -36.31 1.94 9.69
CA TYR A 18 -37.05 2.46 10.85
C TYR A 18 -37.72 1.34 11.68
N GLY A 19 -37.69 0.11 11.18
CA GLY A 19 -38.35 -1.04 11.78
C GLY A 19 -39.88 -1.00 11.68
N PRO A 20 -40.55 -2.09 12.08
CA PRO A 20 -42.02 -2.17 12.14
C PRO A 20 -42.67 -1.13 13.08
N PHE A 21 -41.87 -0.46 13.94
CA PHE A 21 -42.35 0.51 14.92
C PHE A 21 -42.91 1.77 14.29
N PHE A 22 -42.22 2.30 13.27
CA PHE A 22 -42.67 3.49 12.55
C PHE A 22 -44.01 3.26 11.86
N PHE A 23 -44.18 2.09 11.24
CA PHE A 23 -45.42 1.71 10.56
C PHE A 23 -46.57 1.46 11.55
N ALA A 24 -46.27 0.89 12.73
CA ALA A 24 -47.25 0.76 13.80
C ALA A 24 -47.74 2.14 14.31
N ILE A 25 -46.84 3.11 14.48
CA ILE A 25 -47.22 4.48 14.85
C ILE A 25 -48.04 5.13 13.74
N LEU A 26 -47.59 5.05 12.49
CA LEU A 26 -48.29 5.63 11.35
C LEU A 26 -49.69 5.05 11.20
N PHE A 27 -49.85 3.74 11.37
CA PHE A 27 -51.14 3.07 11.35
C PHE A 27 -52.05 3.60 12.47
N ASN A 28 -51.56 3.69 13.70
CA ASN A 28 -52.35 4.16 14.83
C ASN A 28 -52.71 5.65 14.72
N VAL A 29 -51.81 6.48 14.20
CA VAL A 29 -52.05 7.92 14.07
C VAL A 29 -52.93 8.24 12.85
N ALA A 30 -52.70 7.61 11.70
CA ALA A 30 -53.47 7.93 10.50
C ALA A 30 -54.79 7.15 10.43
N ILE A 31 -54.73 5.82 10.56
CA ILE A 31 -55.88 4.95 10.28
C ILE A 31 -56.81 4.89 11.48
N THR A 32 -56.29 4.71 12.70
CA THR A 32 -57.12 4.62 13.90
C THR A 32 -57.80 5.97 14.23
N LEU A 33 -57.12 7.11 14.04
CA LEU A 33 -57.75 8.43 14.20
C LEU A 33 -58.79 8.72 13.12
N TRP A 34 -58.57 8.26 11.88
CA TRP A 34 -59.56 8.42 10.82
C TRP A 34 -60.80 7.54 11.06
N ALA A 35 -60.60 6.30 11.49
CA ALA A 35 -61.67 5.40 11.93
C ALA A 35 -62.44 5.97 13.13
N TYR A 36 -61.75 6.58 14.09
CA TYR A 36 -62.38 7.29 15.22
C TYR A 36 -63.25 8.46 14.75
N LYS A 37 -62.76 9.26 13.81
CA LYS A 37 -63.51 10.40 13.25
C LYS A 37 -64.81 9.93 12.58
N TRP A 38 -64.77 8.83 11.84
CA TRP A 38 -65.97 8.26 11.19
C TRP A 38 -66.96 7.69 12.21
N TYR A 39 -66.45 7.00 13.24
CA TYR A 39 -67.28 6.51 14.33
C TYR A 39 -67.97 7.65 15.09
N HIS A 40 -67.23 8.72 15.45
CA HIS A 40 -67.78 9.85 16.18
C HIS A 40 -68.76 10.69 15.34
N GLY A 41 -68.59 10.72 14.01
CA GLY A 41 -69.47 11.43 13.09
C GLY A 41 -70.78 10.70 12.75
N ALA A 42 -70.94 9.44 13.17
CA ALA A 42 -72.10 8.63 12.82
C ALA A 42 -73.32 8.97 13.69
N GLN A 43 -74.48 9.23 13.06
CA GLN A 43 -75.71 9.63 13.75
C GLN A 43 -76.80 8.54 13.73
N ARG A 44 -76.75 7.60 12.77
CA ARG A 44 -77.76 6.54 12.66
C ARG A 44 -77.36 5.31 13.48
N PRO A 45 -78.31 4.67 14.19
CA PRO A 45 -78.00 3.57 15.10
C PRO A 45 -77.34 2.35 14.42
N ASP A 46 -77.68 2.07 13.16
CA ASP A 46 -77.09 0.96 12.39
C ASP A 46 -75.67 1.28 11.88
N GLU A 47 -75.41 2.55 11.55
CA GLU A 47 -74.09 3.05 11.14
C GLU A 47 -73.13 3.07 12.35
N VAL A 48 -73.63 3.47 13.53
CA VAL A 48 -72.85 3.51 14.78
C VAL A 48 -72.31 2.12 15.15
N LYS A 49 -73.11 1.06 15.01
CA LYS A 49 -72.64 -0.32 15.29
C LYS A 49 -71.53 -0.75 14.34
N THR A 50 -71.69 -0.46 13.05
CA THR A 50 -70.72 -0.84 12.01
C THR A 50 -69.40 -0.07 12.16
N TYR A 51 -69.46 1.24 12.36
CA TYR A 51 -68.26 2.05 12.56
C TYR A 51 -67.58 1.78 13.90
N ARG A 52 -68.33 1.41 14.94
CA ARG A 52 -67.75 0.92 16.21
C ARG A 52 -66.95 -0.36 16.00
N ALA A 53 -67.50 -1.34 15.28
CA ALA A 53 -66.79 -2.58 14.97
C ALA A 53 -65.52 -2.32 14.13
N TYR A 54 -65.61 -1.41 13.15
CA TYR A 54 -64.47 -0.98 12.34
C TYR A 54 -63.38 -0.28 13.18
N PHE A 55 -63.77 0.64 14.08
CA PHE A 55 -62.83 1.30 15.00
C PHE A 55 -62.17 0.31 15.95
N VAL A 56 -62.94 -0.60 16.57
CA VAL A 56 -62.38 -1.62 17.47
C VAL A 56 -61.44 -2.57 16.71
N GLY A 57 -61.80 -2.98 15.49
CA GLY A 57 -60.95 -3.83 14.64
C GLY A 57 -59.63 -3.15 14.26
N THR A 58 -59.69 -1.90 13.80
CA THR A 58 -58.50 -1.12 13.45
C THR A 58 -57.63 -0.83 14.67
N ALA A 59 -58.22 -0.47 15.82
CA ALA A 59 -57.47 -0.28 17.07
C ALA A 59 -56.78 -1.56 17.55
N SER A 60 -57.48 -2.71 17.51
CA SER A 60 -56.92 -4.00 17.92
C SER A 60 -55.77 -4.45 17.00
N PHE A 61 -55.93 -4.26 15.69
CA PHE A 61 -54.87 -4.51 14.72
C PHE A 61 -53.68 -3.57 14.92
N GLY A 62 -53.93 -2.29 15.17
CA GLY A 62 -52.90 -1.30 15.51
C GLY A 62 -52.11 -1.68 16.76
N MET A 63 -52.77 -2.22 17.78
CA MET A 63 -52.12 -2.70 19.00
C MET A 63 -51.27 -3.96 18.74
N LEU A 64 -51.78 -4.88 17.91
CA LEU A 64 -51.03 -6.07 17.49
C LEU A 64 -49.75 -5.71 16.72
N LEU A 65 -49.80 -4.69 15.86
CA LEU A 65 -48.61 -4.18 15.17
C LEU A 65 -47.56 -3.60 16.13
N VAL A 66 -47.98 -2.91 17.19
CA VAL A 66 -47.08 -2.42 18.24
C VAL A 66 -46.42 -3.59 18.97
N CYS A 67 -47.18 -4.61 19.37
CA CYS A 67 -46.65 -5.80 20.03
C CYS A 67 -45.64 -6.54 19.13
N LEU A 68 -45.97 -6.75 17.86
CA LEU A 68 -45.05 -7.35 16.88
C LEU A 68 -43.79 -6.50 16.71
N SER A 69 -43.92 -5.17 16.75
CA SER A 69 -42.77 -4.29 16.66
C SER A 69 -41.85 -4.36 17.88
N ILE A 70 -42.40 -4.45 19.09
CA ILE A 70 -41.61 -4.60 20.31
C ILE A 70 -40.87 -5.95 20.28
N TYR A 71 -41.59 -7.02 19.90
CA TYR A 71 -41.01 -8.34 19.72
C TYR A 71 -39.89 -8.35 18.67
N TRP A 72 -40.06 -7.64 17.56
CA TRP A 72 -39.05 -7.51 16.53
C TRP A 72 -37.76 -6.87 17.06
N TRP A 73 -37.86 -5.78 17.84
CA TRP A 73 -36.71 -5.11 18.45
C TRP A 73 -35.97 -5.99 19.46
N TRP A 74 -36.72 -6.80 20.23
CA TRP A 74 -36.12 -7.78 21.14
C TRP A 74 -35.45 -8.94 20.41
N SER A 75 -36.03 -9.35 19.27
CA SER A 75 -35.51 -10.46 18.46
C SER A 75 -34.34 -10.05 17.55
N HIS A 76 -34.19 -8.76 17.25
CA HIS A 76 -33.15 -8.21 16.36
C HIS A 76 -32.29 -7.18 17.11
N PRO A 77 -31.43 -7.65 18.06
CA PRO A 77 -30.54 -6.76 18.79
C PRO A 77 -29.65 -5.97 17.81
N PRO A 78 -29.25 -4.75 18.18
CA PRO A 78 -28.48 -3.90 17.30
C PRO A 78 -27.08 -4.47 17.07
N TYR A 79 -26.62 -4.43 15.81
CA TYR A 79 -25.21 -4.62 15.51
C TYR A 79 -24.42 -3.34 15.76
N TYR A 80 -23.21 -3.51 16.27
CA TYR A 80 -22.24 -2.45 16.48
C TYR A 80 -21.20 -2.52 15.38
N VAL A 81 -21.01 -1.38 14.73
CA VAL A 81 -20.12 -1.25 13.59
C VAL A 81 -19.01 -0.28 13.93
N TYR A 82 -17.77 -0.73 13.80
CA TYR A 82 -16.58 0.11 13.90
C TYR A 82 -15.91 0.17 12.53
N LYS A 83 -15.70 1.37 12.03
CA LYS A 83 -15.10 1.63 10.73
C LYS A 83 -13.96 2.62 10.84
N GLY A 84 -12.97 2.46 9.98
CA GLY A 84 -11.88 3.41 9.84
C GLY A 84 -11.10 3.14 8.57
N VAL A 85 -9.98 3.83 8.42
CA VAL A 85 -9.14 3.71 7.21
C VAL A 85 -7.67 3.75 7.57
N ILE A 86 -6.89 2.87 6.94
CA ILE A 86 -5.43 2.90 6.95
C ILE A 86 -5.00 3.46 5.58
N LYS A 87 -4.37 4.62 5.61
CA LYS A 87 -4.07 5.43 4.43
C LYS A 87 -2.67 5.21 3.90
N GLU A 88 -2.49 5.58 2.63
CA GLU A 88 -1.18 5.71 1.97
C GLU A 88 -0.36 4.41 2.02
N LEU A 89 -1.04 3.28 1.80
CA LEU A 89 -0.39 1.98 1.65
C LEU A 89 0.13 1.82 0.23
N GLU A 90 1.37 1.37 0.09
CA GLU A 90 1.92 1.01 -1.21
C GLU A 90 1.18 -0.20 -1.80
N ASP A 91 1.19 -0.37 -3.13
CA ASP A 91 0.49 -1.47 -3.81
C ASP A 91 0.86 -2.88 -3.31
N TYR A 92 2.12 -3.09 -2.91
CA TYR A 92 2.65 -4.35 -2.38
C TYR A 92 2.35 -4.57 -0.90
N GLN A 93 1.93 -3.54 -0.17
CA GLN A 93 1.54 -3.64 1.22
C GLN A 93 0.14 -4.23 1.30
N LYS A 94 -0.08 -5.18 2.21
CA LYS A 94 -1.38 -5.85 2.40
C LYS A 94 -1.72 -5.94 3.88
N LEU A 95 -3.00 -5.77 4.17
CA LEU A 95 -3.55 -5.92 5.49
C LEU A 95 -4.52 -7.09 5.53
N THR A 96 -4.43 -7.89 6.57
CA THR A 96 -5.36 -8.98 6.84
C THR A 96 -5.65 -9.03 8.33
N SER A 97 -6.81 -9.56 8.71
CA SER A 97 -7.16 -9.78 10.10
C SER A 97 -8.15 -10.93 10.20
N THR A 98 -8.24 -11.51 11.40
CA THR A 98 -9.29 -12.43 11.80
C THR A 98 -10.60 -11.70 12.11
N ASP A 99 -10.51 -10.45 12.57
CA ASP A 99 -11.64 -9.71 13.15
C ASP A 99 -12.13 -8.56 12.27
N LEU A 100 -11.29 -8.07 11.34
CA LEU A 100 -11.60 -6.95 10.47
C LEU A 100 -11.81 -7.38 9.02
N PHE A 101 -12.86 -6.85 8.39
CA PHE A 101 -13.05 -6.87 6.95
C PHE A 101 -12.34 -5.67 6.31
N PHE A 102 -11.58 -5.90 5.24
CA PHE A 102 -10.88 -4.83 4.52
C PHE A 102 -11.45 -4.64 3.12
N LYS A 103 -11.63 -3.38 2.74
CA LYS A 103 -11.90 -2.95 1.37
C LYS A 103 -10.77 -2.01 0.91
N ARG A 104 -10.04 -2.44 -0.11
CA ARG A 104 -8.97 -1.65 -0.73
C ARG A 104 -9.53 -0.69 -1.77
N GLU A 105 -9.13 0.57 -1.71
CA GLU A 105 -9.44 1.61 -2.69
C GLU A 105 -8.13 2.22 -3.23
N LEU A 106 -8.00 2.25 -4.55
CA LEU A 106 -6.86 2.87 -5.22
C LEU A 106 -7.02 4.39 -5.20
N ILE A 107 -5.98 5.12 -4.82
CA ILE A 107 -5.97 6.58 -4.94
C ILE A 107 -5.68 6.92 -6.41
N PRO A 108 -6.60 7.62 -7.13
CA PRO A 108 -6.33 8.05 -8.50
C PRO A 108 -5.12 8.99 -8.53
N ARG A 109 -4.14 8.71 -9.40
CA ARG A 109 -2.99 9.58 -9.65
C ARG A 109 -3.04 10.13 -11.07
N ALA A 110 -2.64 11.39 -11.24
CA ALA A 110 -2.59 12.04 -12.54
C ALA A 110 -1.51 11.41 -13.46
N ASP A 111 -0.38 11.00 -12.88
CA ASP A 111 0.69 10.31 -13.60
C ASP A 111 0.63 8.80 -13.35
N LYS A 112 0.29 8.04 -14.41
CA LYS A 112 0.21 6.58 -14.39
C LYS A 112 1.56 5.89 -14.19
N ASN A 113 2.68 6.63 -14.32
CA ASN A 113 4.00 6.04 -14.11
C ASN A 113 4.36 5.95 -12.63
N LEU A 114 3.80 6.81 -11.78
CA LEU A 114 4.12 6.80 -10.36
C LEU A 114 3.64 5.51 -9.68
N ALA A 115 4.28 5.17 -8.57
CA ALA A 115 3.86 4.06 -7.72
C ALA A 115 2.39 4.25 -7.30
N GLN A 116 1.62 3.15 -7.33
CA GLN A 116 0.21 3.17 -6.98
C GLN A 116 0.10 3.08 -5.46
N ILE A 117 -0.56 4.07 -4.86
CA ILE A 117 -0.92 4.06 -3.44
C ILE A 117 -2.40 3.72 -3.26
N CYS A 118 -2.72 3.11 -2.13
CA CYS A 118 -4.02 2.59 -1.78
C CYS A 118 -4.43 3.06 -0.38
N ASN A 119 -5.73 3.12 -0.14
CA ASN A 119 -6.30 3.18 1.20
C ASN A 119 -7.02 1.86 1.48
N ASP A 120 -6.82 1.29 2.66
CA ASP A 120 -7.58 0.12 3.11
C ASP A 120 -8.59 0.59 4.17
N TYR A 121 -9.87 0.55 3.80
CA TYR A 121 -10.97 0.76 4.75
C TYR A 121 -11.20 -0.52 5.50
N PHE A 122 -11.35 -0.43 6.82
CA PHE A 122 -11.66 -1.58 7.64
C PHE A 122 -13.04 -1.45 8.28
N LEU A 123 -13.66 -2.60 8.54
CA LEU A 123 -14.96 -2.73 9.17
C LEU A 123 -14.92 -3.88 10.19
N VAL A 124 -15.41 -3.63 11.39
CA VAL A 124 -15.72 -4.66 12.40
C VAL A 124 -17.20 -4.60 12.70
N VAL A 125 -17.87 -5.75 12.66
CA VAL A 125 -19.29 -5.88 12.98
C VAL A 125 -19.44 -6.91 14.09
N ARG A 126 -20.08 -6.52 15.20
CA ARG A 126 -20.32 -7.39 16.37
C ARG A 126 -21.72 -7.19 16.93
N ASP A 127 -22.18 -8.16 17.69
CA ASP A 127 -23.45 -8.15 18.43
C ASP A 127 -23.37 -7.39 19.76
N LYS A 128 -22.16 -7.01 20.20
CA LYS A 128 -21.89 -6.30 21.46
C LYS A 128 -21.20 -4.95 21.22
N PRO A 129 -21.43 -3.96 22.11
CA PRO A 129 -20.76 -2.67 22.02
C PRO A 129 -19.25 -2.80 22.21
N PHE A 130 -18.50 -1.99 21.46
CA PHE A 130 -17.05 -1.92 21.58
C PHE A 130 -16.63 -1.27 22.89
N SER A 131 -15.52 -1.76 23.47
CA SER A 131 -14.94 -1.14 24.67
C SER A 131 -13.77 -0.22 24.32
N ASN A 132 -13.55 0.85 25.10
CA ASN A 132 -12.44 1.82 24.88
C ASN A 132 -11.03 1.23 25.07
N ALA A 133 -10.95 0.01 25.60
CA ALA A 133 -9.71 -0.75 25.75
C ALA A 133 -9.61 -1.90 24.73
N GLU A 134 -10.58 -2.03 23.83
CA GLU A 134 -10.58 -3.10 22.84
C GLU A 134 -9.50 -2.88 21.80
N GLU A 135 -8.82 -3.97 21.46
CA GLU A 135 -7.73 -3.99 20.50
C GLU A 135 -8.00 -5.07 19.47
N PHE A 136 -7.60 -4.80 18.24
CA PHE A 136 -7.73 -5.71 17.12
C PHE A 136 -6.35 -5.97 16.51
N ASP A 137 -6.08 -7.23 16.23
CA ASP A 137 -4.84 -7.62 15.56
C ASP A 137 -4.97 -7.42 14.04
N VAL A 138 -4.05 -6.65 13.48
CA VAL A 138 -3.92 -6.40 12.04
C VAL A 138 -2.59 -6.97 11.58
N TRP A 139 -2.64 -7.96 10.70
CA TRP A 139 -1.47 -8.56 10.08
C TRP A 139 -1.07 -7.78 8.85
N PHE A 140 0.08 -7.10 8.94
CA PHE A 140 0.68 -6.30 7.88
C PHE A 140 1.74 -7.10 7.15
N SER A 141 1.65 -7.16 5.83
CA SER A 141 2.64 -7.83 4.98
C SER A 141 3.07 -6.96 3.81
N ARG A 142 4.28 -7.20 3.30
CA ARG A 142 4.87 -6.52 2.14
C ARG A 142 5.09 -7.48 0.97
N GLY A 143 4.15 -8.42 0.83
CA GLY A 143 4.32 -9.60 -0.02
C GLY A 143 5.25 -10.66 0.59
N GLY A 144 5.24 -11.85 -0.01
CA GLY A 144 5.91 -13.03 0.57
C GLY A 144 5.22 -13.55 1.84
N ASP A 145 5.93 -14.36 2.60
CA ASP A 145 5.41 -15.04 3.80
C ASP A 145 5.58 -14.23 5.10
N HIS A 146 6.32 -13.12 5.04
CA HIS A 146 6.60 -12.30 6.22
C HIS A 146 5.38 -11.42 6.57
N GLN A 147 4.88 -11.56 7.80
CA GLN A 147 3.77 -10.78 8.34
C GLN A 147 4.16 -10.24 9.72
N GLU A 148 3.89 -8.96 9.93
CA GLU A 148 4.04 -8.27 11.21
C GLU A 148 2.67 -8.04 11.83
N ARG A 149 2.57 -8.26 13.15
CA ARG A 149 1.34 -7.98 13.89
C ARG A 149 1.34 -6.53 14.34
N LEU A 150 0.34 -5.78 13.90
CA LEU A 150 0.04 -4.43 14.35
C LEU A 150 -1.21 -4.45 15.22
N THR A 151 -1.22 -3.65 16.27
CA THR A 151 -2.36 -3.57 17.19
C THR A 151 -3.15 -2.30 16.90
N LEU A 152 -4.44 -2.46 16.59
CA LEU A 152 -5.37 -1.37 16.34
C LEU A 152 -6.30 -1.22 17.53
N ARG A 153 -6.17 -0.13 18.28
CA ARG A 153 -7.05 0.16 19.41
C ARG A 153 -8.35 0.79 18.94
N TYR A 154 -9.47 0.35 19.52
CA TYR A 154 -10.78 0.97 19.31
C TYR A 154 -10.76 2.41 19.79
N MET A 155 -11.30 3.30 18.95
CA MET A 155 -11.52 4.70 19.27
C MET A 155 -12.88 5.11 18.72
N ALA A 156 -13.60 5.96 19.45
CA ALA A 156 -14.88 6.47 18.98
C ALA A 156 -14.71 7.29 17.68
N GLY A 157 -15.64 7.12 16.74
CA GLY A 157 -15.64 7.80 15.44
C GLY A 157 -15.07 6.95 14.31
N GLU A 158 -14.63 7.62 13.24
CA GLU A 158 -14.06 7.00 12.03
C GLU A 158 -12.55 7.32 11.90
N PRO A 159 -11.69 6.68 12.71
CA PRO A 159 -10.28 7.04 12.78
C PRO A 159 -9.54 6.76 11.47
N LYS A 160 -8.55 7.61 11.22
CA LYS A 160 -7.63 7.52 10.09
C LYS A 160 -6.24 7.17 10.62
N PHE A 161 -5.66 6.11 10.11
CA PHE A 161 -4.34 5.62 10.49
C PHE A 161 -3.37 5.65 9.31
N ARG A 162 -2.08 5.62 9.62
CA ARG A 162 -0.99 5.37 8.68
C ARG A 162 -0.01 4.39 9.32
N ILE A 163 0.54 3.48 8.52
CA ILE A 163 1.63 2.62 8.97
C ILE A 163 2.94 3.37 8.76
N GLU A 164 3.70 3.55 9.82
CA GLU A 164 5.00 4.19 9.80
C GLU A 164 6.07 3.28 10.39
N PHE A 165 7.19 3.17 9.67
CA PHE A 165 8.38 2.51 10.19
C PHE A 165 9.09 3.45 11.17
N ASP A 166 9.36 2.96 12.37
CA ASP A 166 10.10 3.68 13.39
C ASP A 166 11.56 3.20 13.42
N PRO A 167 12.54 4.03 13.00
CA PRO A 167 13.95 3.65 12.98
C PRO A 167 14.56 3.43 14.37
N GLN A 168 13.95 3.97 15.44
CA GLN A 168 14.45 3.78 16.80
C GLN A 168 14.15 2.38 17.31
N THR A 169 12.93 1.91 17.07
CA THR A 169 12.48 0.58 17.50
C THR A 169 12.74 -0.50 16.46
N GLY A 170 12.94 -0.12 15.19
CA GLY A 170 13.10 -1.03 14.07
C GLY A 170 11.81 -1.76 13.69
N LYS A 171 10.63 -1.22 14.05
CA LYS A 171 9.33 -1.85 13.86
C LYS A 171 8.34 -0.93 13.15
N ASN A 172 7.29 -1.51 12.57
CA ASN A 172 6.20 -0.71 12.02
C ASN A 172 5.15 -0.43 13.09
N THR A 173 4.57 0.76 13.05
CA THR A 173 3.57 1.21 14.02
C THR A 173 2.38 1.82 13.30
N LEU A 174 1.18 1.54 13.81
CA LEU A 174 -0.04 2.23 13.36
C LEU A 174 -0.13 3.57 14.08
N LYS A 175 0.09 4.66 13.36
CA LYS A 175 -0.08 6.02 13.88
C LYS A 175 -1.42 6.58 13.45
N MET A 176 -2.15 7.14 14.42
CA MET A 176 -3.38 7.86 14.14
C MET A 176 -3.03 9.22 13.52
N THR A 177 -3.57 9.49 12.33
CA THR A 177 -3.41 10.77 11.62
C THR A 177 -4.56 11.73 11.90
N SER A 178 -5.74 11.21 12.22
CA SER A 178 -6.90 12.01 12.62
C SER A 178 -7.81 11.16 13.50
N PRO A 179 -8.16 11.64 14.71
CA PRO A 179 -9.27 11.07 15.46
C PRO A 179 -10.51 11.37 14.62
N GLY A 180 -11.22 10.34 14.17
CA GLY A 180 -12.34 10.52 13.25
C GLY A 180 -13.33 11.56 13.77
N SER A 181 -13.95 12.34 12.88
CA SER A 181 -15.08 13.15 13.32
C SER A 181 -16.17 12.19 13.79
N SER A 182 -16.64 12.35 15.03
CA SER A 182 -17.91 11.75 15.38
C SER A 182 -18.93 12.44 14.48
N SER A 183 -19.39 11.75 13.44
CA SER A 183 -20.61 12.15 12.76
C SER A 183 -21.67 12.17 13.86
N LYS A 184 -21.98 13.37 14.38
CA LYS A 184 -23.14 13.61 15.24
C LYS A 184 -24.37 13.45 14.36
N ALA A 185 -24.57 12.24 13.86
CA ALA A 185 -25.79 11.82 13.23
C ALA A 185 -26.79 11.61 14.35
N LEU A 186 -27.43 12.71 14.76
CA LEU A 186 -28.77 12.65 15.33
C LEU A 186 -29.61 11.84 14.33
N LEU A 187 -29.87 10.56 14.63
CA LEU A 187 -30.81 9.67 13.94
C LEU A 187 -30.37 9.01 12.61
N LEU A 188 -29.08 8.67 12.39
CA LEU A 188 -28.78 7.67 11.34
C LEU A 188 -28.98 6.25 11.87
N GLY A 189 -30.07 5.64 11.39
CA GLY A 189 -30.44 4.25 11.62
C GLY A 189 -29.28 3.29 11.37
N ARG A 190 -29.10 2.37 12.32
CA ARG A 190 -28.23 1.21 12.22
C ARG A 190 -28.68 0.38 11.02
N ALA A 191 -27.95 0.45 9.91
CA ALA A 191 -28.18 -0.44 8.78
C ALA A 191 -27.77 -1.87 9.19
N TYR A 192 -28.73 -2.79 9.14
CA TYR A 192 -28.50 -4.21 9.41
C TYR A 192 -27.83 -4.84 8.20
N ALA A 193 -26.60 -5.33 8.36
CA ALA A 193 -25.92 -6.09 7.32
C ALA A 193 -26.48 -7.51 7.29
N GLN A 194 -26.83 -7.95 6.08
CA GLN A 194 -27.20 -9.34 5.78
C GLN A 194 -26.00 -10.26 6.07
N THR A 195 -26.27 -11.40 6.71
CA THR A 195 -25.38 -12.54 7.00
C THR A 195 -24.02 -12.50 6.30
N ALA A 196 -22.95 -12.35 7.09
CA ALA A 196 -21.58 -12.43 6.61
C ALA A 196 -21.27 -13.87 6.14
N PRO A 197 -20.62 -14.05 4.98
CA PRO A 197 -20.10 -15.34 4.58
C PRO A 197 -18.97 -15.77 5.53
N SER A 198 -18.95 -17.06 5.88
CA SER A 198 -17.92 -17.69 6.69
C SER A 198 -16.53 -17.43 6.12
N ALA A 199 -15.61 -16.93 6.93
CA ALA A 199 -14.22 -16.71 6.53
C ALA A 199 -13.55 -18.05 6.14
N PRO A 200 -12.74 -18.09 5.07
CA PRO A 200 -11.97 -19.28 4.72
C PRO A 200 -10.82 -19.51 5.71
N SER A 201 -10.71 -20.73 6.23
CA SER A 201 -9.58 -21.20 7.03
C SER A 201 -8.27 -21.11 6.25
N ARG A 202 -7.26 -20.46 6.82
CA ARG A 202 -5.89 -20.48 6.28
C ARG A 202 -5.08 -21.65 6.84
N VAL A 203 -4.43 -22.35 5.91
CA VAL A 203 -3.41 -23.37 6.14
C VAL A 203 -2.15 -22.72 6.71
N ARG A 204 -1.66 -23.27 7.83
CA ARG A 204 -0.41 -22.85 8.47
C ARG A 204 0.73 -23.66 7.85
N VAL A 205 1.59 -23.02 7.05
CA VAL A 205 2.79 -23.67 6.50
C VAL A 205 3.98 -23.39 7.43
N LYS A 206 4.69 -24.47 7.75
CA LYS A 206 5.83 -24.53 8.67
C LYS A 206 7.09 -24.07 7.96
N ALA A 207 7.85 -23.15 8.57
CA ALA A 207 9.15 -22.73 8.05
C ALA A 207 10.17 -23.87 8.15
N PRO A 208 10.99 -24.13 7.10
CA PRO A 208 12.12 -25.04 7.22
C PRO A 208 13.29 -24.35 7.95
N ALA A 209 13.91 -25.09 8.85
CA ALA A 209 15.18 -24.73 9.47
C ALA A 209 16.33 -25.06 8.50
N ALA A 210 17.27 -24.13 8.33
CA ALA A 210 18.45 -24.31 7.48
C ALA A 210 19.73 -24.31 8.32
N GLY A 211 20.63 -25.24 8.01
CA GLY A 211 21.98 -25.35 8.53
C GLY A 211 23.01 -24.50 7.75
N PRO A 212 24.32 -24.63 8.06
CA PRO A 212 25.34 -23.62 7.80
C PRO A 212 26.10 -23.85 6.50
N ALA A 213 25.44 -23.63 5.36
CA ALA A 213 26.11 -23.29 4.11
C ALA A 213 25.63 -21.90 3.72
N VAL A 214 26.52 -21.06 3.16
CA VAL A 214 26.12 -19.74 2.63
C VAL A 214 24.96 -19.97 1.67
N ASP A 215 23.77 -19.60 2.13
CA ASP A 215 22.53 -19.98 1.46
C ASP A 215 22.43 -19.12 0.19
N MET A 216 22.84 -19.69 -0.94
CA MET A 216 22.73 -19.07 -2.27
C MET A 216 21.29 -18.62 -2.54
N ALA A 217 20.28 -19.20 -1.89
CA ALA A 217 18.92 -18.71 -1.99
C ALA A 217 18.75 -17.30 -1.41
N LEU A 218 19.47 -16.93 -0.34
CA LEU A 218 19.46 -15.56 0.23
C LEU A 218 20.02 -14.55 -0.77
N ILE A 219 21.19 -14.86 -1.35
CA ILE A 219 21.84 -14.02 -2.36
C ILE A 219 20.92 -13.86 -3.57
N ASN A 220 20.42 -14.97 -4.10
CA ASN A 220 19.51 -14.96 -5.24
C ASN A 220 18.23 -14.15 -4.96
N THR A 221 17.66 -14.28 -3.75
CA THR A 221 16.45 -13.53 -3.36
C THR A 221 16.72 -12.02 -3.28
N LEU A 222 17.86 -11.61 -2.70
CA LEU A 222 18.20 -10.20 -2.58
C LEU A 222 18.50 -9.56 -3.95
N GLN A 223 19.15 -10.32 -4.84
CA GLN A 223 19.47 -9.91 -6.20
C GLN A 223 18.34 -10.12 -7.21
N ASP A 224 17.25 -10.80 -6.84
CA ASP A 224 16.07 -10.92 -7.68
C ASP A 224 15.23 -9.64 -7.60
N GLU A 225 15.15 -8.93 -8.71
CA GLU A 225 14.36 -7.70 -8.83
C GLU A 225 12.86 -7.98 -8.70
N ARG A 226 12.40 -9.21 -8.92
CA ARG A 226 10.99 -9.60 -8.77
C ARG A 226 10.64 -10.14 -7.40
N ALA A 227 11.64 -10.37 -6.54
CA ALA A 227 11.38 -10.85 -5.19
C ALA A 227 10.55 -9.81 -4.40
N PRO A 228 9.49 -10.24 -3.70
CA PRO A 228 8.69 -9.34 -2.88
C PRO A 228 9.54 -8.64 -1.81
N VAL A 229 9.19 -7.38 -1.50
CA VAL A 229 9.88 -6.56 -0.50
C VAL A 229 9.95 -7.29 0.86
N GLY A 230 8.87 -7.94 1.29
CA GLY A 230 8.85 -8.73 2.53
C GLY A 230 9.85 -9.89 2.54
N THR A 231 10.04 -10.57 1.40
CA THR A 231 11.01 -11.66 1.27
C THR A 231 12.45 -11.12 1.29
N LYS A 232 12.70 -9.95 0.67
CA LYS A 232 14.00 -9.27 0.77
C LYS A 232 14.32 -8.86 2.21
N ILE A 233 13.35 -8.30 2.94
CA ILE A 233 13.49 -7.96 4.36
C ILE A 233 13.89 -9.19 5.18
N ALA A 234 13.15 -10.30 5.03
CA ALA A 234 13.47 -11.55 5.73
C ALA A 234 14.86 -12.09 5.36
N SER A 235 15.28 -11.90 4.11
CA SER A 235 16.61 -12.31 3.64
C SER A 235 17.72 -11.44 4.22
N ILE A 236 17.51 -10.12 4.35
CA ILE A 236 18.46 -9.23 5.05
C ILE A 236 18.55 -9.58 6.54
N ASP A 237 17.43 -9.90 7.20
CA ASP A 237 17.45 -10.29 8.61
C ASP A 237 18.29 -11.56 8.83
N ARG A 238 18.10 -12.57 7.97
CA ARG A 238 18.91 -13.80 7.97
C ARG A 238 20.39 -13.52 7.66
N LEU A 239 20.66 -12.65 6.69
CA LEU A 239 22.03 -12.23 6.36
C LEU A 239 22.70 -11.52 7.56
N GLY A 240 21.96 -10.65 8.26
CA GLY A 240 22.44 -9.94 9.46
C GLY A 240 22.63 -10.84 10.69
N SER A 241 22.01 -12.02 10.71
CA SER A 241 22.20 -13.02 11.76
C SER A 241 23.40 -13.94 11.54
N LEU A 242 24.06 -13.88 10.38
CA LEU A 242 25.24 -14.70 10.11
C LEU A 242 26.43 -14.29 11.00
N PRO A 243 27.36 -15.22 11.29
CA PRO A 243 28.67 -14.90 11.82
C PRO A 243 29.42 -13.90 10.92
N ASP A 244 30.28 -13.05 11.49
CA ASP A 244 30.93 -11.97 10.74
C ASP A 244 31.79 -12.46 9.57
N GLN A 245 32.43 -13.63 9.71
CA GLN A 245 33.21 -14.24 8.64
C GLN A 245 32.33 -14.70 7.46
N ASP A 246 31.18 -15.31 7.75
CA ASP A 246 30.23 -15.78 6.74
C ASP A 246 29.53 -14.59 6.07
N LEU A 247 29.17 -13.57 6.86
CA LEU A 247 28.63 -12.32 6.36
C LEU A 247 29.63 -11.64 5.40
N LYS A 248 30.89 -11.54 5.80
CA LYS A 248 31.96 -11.00 4.96
C LYS A 248 32.10 -11.78 3.66
N SER A 249 32.21 -13.11 3.74
CA SER A 249 32.32 -13.97 2.56
C SER A 249 31.12 -13.82 1.62
N CYS A 250 29.91 -13.64 2.16
CA CYS A 250 28.70 -13.44 1.39
C CYS A 250 28.70 -12.07 0.70
N LEU A 251 29.01 -10.98 1.42
CA LEU A 251 29.01 -9.62 0.88
C LEU A 251 30.13 -9.38 -0.16
N GLU A 252 31.28 -10.03 0.01
CA GLU A 252 32.42 -9.95 -0.92
C GLU A 252 32.25 -10.87 -2.15
N SER A 253 31.22 -11.72 -2.17
CA SER A 253 30.97 -12.61 -3.29
C SER A 253 30.56 -11.85 -4.57
N VAL A 254 31.03 -12.35 -5.70
CA VAL A 254 30.66 -11.88 -7.04
C VAL A 254 29.78 -12.95 -7.68
N THR A 255 28.53 -12.60 -7.97
CA THR A 255 27.58 -13.50 -8.64
C THR A 255 27.58 -13.25 -10.15
N GLN A 256 26.77 -14.02 -10.88
CA GLN A 256 26.55 -13.79 -12.31
C GLN A 256 25.81 -12.47 -12.59
N LYS A 257 25.08 -11.92 -11.61
CA LYS A 257 24.36 -10.65 -11.76
C LYS A 257 25.24 -9.46 -11.41
N GLU A 258 25.68 -9.39 -10.16
CA GLU A 258 26.50 -8.29 -9.65
C GLU A 258 27.18 -8.68 -8.32
N PRO A 259 28.18 -7.90 -7.86
CA PRO A 259 28.76 -8.10 -6.53
C PRO A 259 27.70 -7.90 -5.44
N MET A 260 27.66 -8.78 -4.45
CA MET A 260 26.61 -8.76 -3.43
C MET A 260 26.61 -7.46 -2.62
N ILE A 261 27.79 -6.89 -2.33
CA ILE A 261 27.92 -5.58 -1.68
C ILE A 261 27.23 -4.46 -2.48
N LEU A 262 27.23 -4.53 -3.82
CA LEU A 262 26.55 -3.54 -4.66
C LEU A 262 25.04 -3.62 -4.48
N THR A 263 24.49 -4.83 -4.43
CA THR A 263 23.07 -5.08 -4.16
C THR A 263 22.66 -4.47 -2.82
N ILE A 264 23.41 -4.75 -1.74
CA ILE A 264 23.08 -4.19 -0.42
C ILE A 264 23.19 -2.67 -0.41
N LEU A 265 24.22 -2.09 -1.05
CA LEU A 265 24.36 -0.64 -1.18
C LEU A 265 23.15 0.01 -1.86
N ASP A 266 22.64 -0.60 -2.92
CA ASP A 266 21.41 -0.13 -3.57
C ASP A 266 20.18 -0.27 -2.66
N LEU A 267 20.07 -1.36 -1.91
CA LEU A 267 18.99 -1.56 -0.95
C LEU A 267 19.03 -0.53 0.18
N THR A 268 20.18 0.05 0.54
CA THR A 268 20.24 1.16 1.51
C THR A 268 19.46 2.40 1.07
N ARG A 269 19.12 2.51 -0.22
CA ARG A 269 18.32 3.58 -0.84
C ARG A 269 16.92 3.12 -1.23
N HIS A 270 16.54 1.90 -0.92
CA HIS A 270 15.22 1.38 -1.24
C HIS A 270 14.11 2.29 -0.65
N THR A 271 13.02 2.50 -1.38
CA THR A 271 11.90 3.36 -0.95
C THR A 271 11.19 2.85 0.31
N ASP A 272 11.04 1.53 0.46
CA ASP A 272 10.62 0.89 1.71
C ASP A 272 11.65 1.18 2.83
N LYS A 273 11.15 1.83 3.89
CA LYS A 273 11.98 2.34 4.98
C LYS A 273 12.60 1.25 5.84
N GLU A 274 11.90 0.13 6.03
CA GLU A 274 12.41 -0.98 6.81
C GLU A 274 13.56 -1.66 6.08
N LEU A 275 13.37 -1.99 4.80
CA LEU A 275 14.40 -2.62 3.97
C LEU A 275 15.64 -1.74 3.87
N SER A 276 15.46 -0.43 3.61
CA SER A 276 16.55 0.54 3.59
C SER A 276 17.29 0.63 4.93
N TYR A 277 16.56 0.69 6.04
CA TYR A 277 17.14 0.75 7.38
C TYR A 277 17.97 -0.50 7.71
N LYS A 278 17.43 -1.69 7.42
CA LYS A 278 18.10 -2.97 7.66
C LYS A 278 19.36 -3.13 6.78
N ALA A 279 19.27 -2.80 5.49
CA ALA A 279 20.41 -2.80 4.59
C ALA A 279 21.51 -1.82 5.06
N ARG A 280 21.12 -0.60 5.48
CA ARG A 280 22.06 0.40 6.00
C ARG A 280 22.76 -0.09 7.25
N THR A 281 21.99 -0.65 8.18
CA THR A 281 22.50 -1.25 9.43
C THR A 281 23.54 -2.33 9.13
N LEU A 282 23.28 -3.19 8.14
CA LEU A 282 24.21 -4.24 7.73
C LEU A 282 25.55 -3.66 7.23
N VAL A 283 25.51 -2.68 6.32
CA VAL A 283 26.73 -2.11 5.73
C VAL A 283 27.51 -1.27 6.75
N GLU A 284 26.82 -0.40 7.49
CA GLU A 284 27.46 0.62 8.33
C GLU A 284 27.85 0.11 9.70
N LYS A 285 27.10 -0.84 10.27
CA LYS A 285 27.35 -1.33 11.64
C LYS A 285 28.01 -2.70 11.71
N ARG A 286 27.88 -3.55 10.67
CA ARG A 286 28.39 -4.93 10.71
C ARG A 286 29.57 -5.22 9.77
N TYR A 287 29.62 -4.64 8.57
CA TYR A 287 30.62 -5.04 7.55
C TYR A 287 31.75 -4.03 7.29
N ASN A 288 31.43 -2.73 7.09
CA ASN A 288 32.35 -1.70 6.58
C ASN A 288 33.03 -2.07 5.23
N PRO A 289 32.58 -1.52 4.08
CA PRO A 289 33.12 -1.85 2.76
C PRO A 289 34.51 -1.25 2.46
N GLN A 290 35.05 -0.37 3.32
CA GLN A 290 36.29 0.35 3.04
C GLN A 290 37.51 -0.55 2.79
N PRO A 291 37.82 -1.57 3.62
CA PRO A 291 38.98 -2.42 3.39
C PRO A 291 38.89 -3.18 2.06
N PHE A 292 37.71 -3.74 1.76
CA PHE A 292 37.44 -4.45 0.51
C PHE A 292 37.64 -3.54 -0.72
N LEU A 293 37.01 -2.35 -0.73
CA LEU A 293 37.14 -1.42 -1.85
C LEU A 293 38.57 -0.92 -2.02
N SER A 294 39.26 -0.61 -0.91
CA SER A 294 40.65 -0.16 -0.94
C SER A 294 41.57 -1.25 -1.51
N GLN A 295 41.40 -2.49 -1.08
CA GLN A 295 42.16 -3.63 -1.59
C GLN A 295 41.94 -3.84 -3.09
N LYS A 296 40.68 -3.77 -3.55
CA LYS A 296 40.33 -3.95 -4.97
C LYS A 296 40.84 -2.80 -5.85
N LEU A 297 40.80 -1.56 -5.37
CA LEU A 297 41.37 -0.41 -6.07
C LEU A 297 42.89 -0.48 -6.19
N LEU A 298 43.58 -1.02 -5.18
CA LEU A 298 45.04 -1.15 -5.19
C LEU A 298 45.53 -2.45 -5.86
N SER A 299 44.62 -3.31 -6.30
CA SER A 299 44.93 -4.56 -6.99
C SER A 299 45.60 -4.28 -8.34
N SER A 300 46.53 -5.16 -8.72
CA SER A 300 47.11 -5.17 -10.08
C SER A 300 46.12 -5.66 -11.14
N SER A 301 45.06 -6.36 -10.73
CA SER A 301 44.01 -6.84 -11.64
C SER A 301 43.14 -5.70 -12.13
N THR A 302 43.01 -5.56 -13.45
CA THR A 302 42.07 -4.60 -14.08
C THR A 302 40.63 -4.92 -13.71
N ALA A 303 40.25 -6.20 -13.67
CA ALA A 303 38.88 -6.61 -13.30
C ALA A 303 38.53 -6.21 -11.86
N ASP A 304 39.46 -6.33 -10.91
CA ASP A 304 39.25 -5.88 -9.52
C ASP A 304 39.06 -4.36 -9.43
N ARG A 305 39.87 -3.61 -10.18
CA ARG A 305 39.80 -2.15 -10.23
C ARG A 305 38.48 -1.68 -10.85
N ASP A 306 38.05 -2.32 -11.93
CA ASP A 306 36.78 -2.01 -12.62
C ASP A 306 35.57 -2.34 -11.73
N LEU A 307 35.63 -3.45 -10.99
CA LEU A 307 34.63 -3.83 -10.01
C LEU A 307 34.50 -2.79 -8.90
N ALA A 308 35.61 -2.39 -8.27
CA ALA A 308 35.59 -1.37 -7.23
C ALA A 308 35.13 0.00 -7.78
N THR A 309 35.58 0.37 -8.97
CA THR A 309 35.16 1.60 -9.66
C THR A 309 33.66 1.61 -9.93
N THR A 310 33.12 0.48 -10.39
CA THR A 310 31.68 0.30 -10.59
C THR A 310 30.93 0.50 -9.28
N ILE A 311 31.37 -0.13 -8.18
CA ILE A 311 30.73 0.04 -6.86
C ILE A 311 30.76 1.52 -6.43
N LEU A 312 31.89 2.21 -6.59
CA LEU A 312 32.01 3.62 -6.22
C LEU A 312 31.07 4.53 -7.01
N PHE A 313 30.92 4.31 -8.32
CA PHE A 313 29.98 5.10 -9.13
C PHE A 313 28.52 4.84 -8.79
N ARG A 314 28.23 3.74 -8.10
CA ARG A 314 26.90 3.38 -7.60
C ARG A 314 26.62 3.95 -6.20
N MET A 315 27.52 4.75 -5.66
CA MET A 315 27.38 5.39 -4.35
C MET A 315 27.27 6.91 -4.51
N GLU A 316 26.74 7.56 -3.49
CA GLU A 316 26.69 9.02 -3.41
C GLU A 316 28.12 9.58 -3.46
N PRO A 317 28.41 10.62 -4.28
CA PRO A 317 29.77 11.15 -4.46
C PRO A 317 30.55 11.40 -3.16
N ASP A 318 29.90 12.02 -2.18
CA ASP A 318 30.51 12.33 -0.87
C ASP A 318 30.88 11.08 -0.08
N ARG A 319 30.08 10.02 -0.21
CA ARG A 319 30.31 8.74 0.45
C ARG A 319 31.37 7.93 -0.29
N ALA A 320 31.24 7.83 -1.61
CA ALA A 320 32.16 7.13 -2.50
C ALA A 320 33.60 7.64 -2.35
N SER A 321 33.78 8.96 -2.31
CA SER A 321 35.11 9.58 -2.24
C SER A 321 35.90 9.20 -0.97
N ARG A 322 35.22 8.84 0.13
CA ARG A 322 35.84 8.40 1.39
C ARG A 322 36.44 7.00 1.31
N TYR A 323 36.01 6.19 0.33
CA TYR A 323 36.52 4.83 0.13
C TYR A 323 37.71 4.77 -0.84
N ILE A 324 38.07 5.87 -1.48
CA ILE A 324 39.24 5.95 -2.35
C ILE A 324 40.47 6.21 -1.47
N PRO A 325 41.49 5.33 -1.45
CA PRO A 325 42.71 5.54 -0.68
C PRO A 325 43.33 6.92 -0.94
N ALA A 326 43.84 7.57 0.10
CA ALA A 326 44.48 8.89 -0.03
C ALA A 326 45.76 8.81 -0.88
N SER A 327 46.56 7.77 -0.66
CA SER A 327 47.78 7.45 -1.40
C SER A 327 47.56 6.28 -2.35
N GLY A 328 48.21 6.32 -3.51
CA GLY A 328 48.25 5.22 -4.46
C GLY A 328 48.65 5.69 -5.86
N PRO A 329 48.45 4.86 -6.88
CA PRO A 329 48.81 5.20 -8.26
C PRO A 329 48.10 6.47 -8.76
N SER A 330 48.73 7.18 -9.70
CA SER A 330 48.24 8.48 -10.22
C SER A 330 46.81 8.44 -10.77
N TRP A 331 46.37 7.31 -11.32
CA TRP A 331 45.02 7.14 -11.86
C TRP A 331 43.92 7.26 -10.79
N LEU A 332 44.21 7.01 -9.50
CA LEU A 332 43.26 7.19 -8.41
C LEU A 332 42.86 8.66 -8.22
N ASN A 333 43.73 9.61 -8.57
CA ASN A 333 43.39 11.02 -8.56
C ASN A 333 42.34 11.35 -9.64
N GLY A 334 42.46 10.73 -10.81
CA GLY A 334 41.45 10.81 -11.88
C GLY A 334 40.11 10.23 -11.44
N LEU A 335 40.12 9.02 -10.85
CA LEU A 335 38.91 8.40 -10.30
C LEU A 335 38.27 9.26 -9.22
N ARG A 336 39.06 9.87 -8.32
CA ARG A 336 38.54 10.74 -7.25
C ARG A 336 37.85 11.97 -7.83
N ASN A 337 38.40 12.57 -8.89
CA ASN A 337 37.78 13.69 -9.58
C ASN A 337 36.49 13.28 -10.27
N ASP A 338 36.48 12.12 -10.94
CA ASP A 338 35.29 11.57 -11.59
C ASP A 338 34.17 11.31 -10.58
N VAL A 339 34.48 10.66 -9.46
CA VAL A 339 33.53 10.39 -8.37
C VAL A 339 32.99 11.68 -7.78
N ARG A 340 33.85 12.64 -7.42
CA ARG A 340 33.43 13.95 -6.86
C ARG A 340 32.57 14.75 -7.82
N SER A 341 32.83 14.65 -9.13
CA SER A 341 32.04 15.36 -10.13
C SER A 341 30.62 14.82 -10.26
N GLY A 342 30.35 13.59 -9.81
CA GLY A 342 29.06 12.91 -9.96
C GLY A 342 28.67 12.60 -11.40
N LYS A 343 29.48 12.97 -12.42
CA LYS A 343 29.13 12.83 -13.84
C LYS A 343 28.91 11.39 -14.27
N LYS A 344 29.66 10.45 -13.69
CA LYS A 344 29.53 9.01 -13.95
C LYS A 344 28.67 8.30 -12.92
N SER A 345 28.03 9.03 -12.02
CA SER A 345 27.26 8.45 -10.92
C SER A 345 26.01 7.76 -11.45
N ARG A 346 25.74 6.57 -10.92
CA ARG A 346 24.63 5.68 -11.28
C ARG A 346 23.91 5.19 -10.03
N VAL A 347 23.59 6.10 -9.11
CA VAL A 347 22.93 5.77 -7.84
C VAL A 347 21.49 5.32 -8.08
N LEU A 348 21.19 4.00 -8.11
CA LEU A 348 19.79 3.55 -8.22
C LEU A 348 19.03 3.73 -6.91
N ILE A 349 17.74 3.94 -7.08
CA ILE A 349 16.74 3.99 -6.01
C ILE A 349 15.70 2.91 -6.32
N PRO A 350 15.86 1.69 -5.80
CA PRO A 350 14.86 0.65 -5.97
C PRO A 350 13.54 1.07 -5.30
N THR A 351 12.45 1.01 -6.06
CA THR A 351 11.11 1.37 -5.60
C THR A 351 10.24 0.13 -5.47
N GLY A 352 9.78 -0.18 -4.26
CA GLY A 352 8.98 -1.39 -4.03
C GLY A 352 7.66 -1.34 -4.78
N SER A 353 7.25 -2.46 -5.37
CA SER A 353 5.94 -2.61 -6.00
C SER A 353 5.42 -4.04 -5.89
N SER A 354 4.16 -4.27 -6.27
CA SER A 354 3.55 -5.61 -6.22
C SER A 354 4.28 -6.65 -7.09
N GLY A 355 5.02 -6.21 -8.11
CA GLY A 355 5.83 -7.05 -9.00
C GLY A 355 7.32 -7.11 -8.64
N GLY A 356 7.72 -6.59 -7.47
CA GLY A 356 9.11 -6.43 -7.04
C GLY A 356 9.61 -5.00 -7.19
N ASP A 357 10.92 -4.84 -7.32
CA ASP A 357 11.60 -3.55 -7.41
C ASP A 357 11.40 -2.92 -8.80
N ARG A 358 10.91 -1.68 -8.81
CA ARG A 358 10.89 -0.80 -9.98
C ARG A 358 12.05 0.16 -9.92
N TYR A 359 12.65 0.42 -11.08
CA TYR A 359 13.76 1.35 -11.24
C TYR A 359 13.32 2.49 -12.13
N TYR A 360 13.21 3.67 -11.53
CA TYR A 360 12.72 4.87 -12.19
C TYR A 360 13.88 5.71 -12.73
N VAL A 361 13.77 6.10 -14.00
CA VAL A 361 14.72 6.98 -14.69
C VAL A 361 13.97 8.24 -15.13
N ARG A 362 14.38 9.38 -14.60
CA ARG A 362 13.96 10.69 -15.08
C ARG A 362 14.93 11.15 -16.16
N ALA A 363 14.43 11.24 -17.38
CA ALA A 363 15.12 11.88 -18.50
C ALA A 363 14.76 13.37 -18.52
N THR A 364 15.74 14.23 -18.75
CA THR A 364 15.53 15.67 -19.00
C THR A 364 16.34 16.10 -20.22
N TRP A 365 15.78 16.98 -21.05
CA TRP A 365 16.44 17.49 -22.26
C TRP A 365 15.97 18.90 -22.59
N ASP A 366 16.66 19.57 -23.52
CA ASP A 366 16.19 20.82 -24.11
C ASP A 366 15.22 20.52 -25.27
N PRO A 367 13.92 20.85 -25.15
CA PRO A 367 12.94 20.59 -26.21
C PRO A 367 13.20 21.39 -27.48
N LYS A 368 14.04 22.43 -27.43
CA LYS A 368 14.43 23.21 -28.61
C LYS A 368 15.53 22.53 -29.43
N ASN A 369 16.26 21.58 -28.84
CA ASN A 369 17.31 20.85 -29.54
C ASN A 369 16.70 19.70 -30.36
N GLN A 370 16.43 19.96 -31.64
CA GLN A 370 15.76 19.01 -32.53
C GLN A 370 16.52 17.68 -32.68
N GLN A 371 17.86 17.68 -32.60
CA GLN A 371 18.66 16.46 -32.69
C GLN A 371 18.43 15.56 -31.47
N VAL A 372 18.47 16.15 -30.26
CA VAL A 372 18.20 15.43 -29.00
C VAL A 372 16.77 14.91 -28.98
N VAL A 373 15.80 15.74 -29.36
CA VAL A 373 14.38 15.37 -29.44
C VAL A 373 14.16 14.19 -30.40
N ASN A 374 14.75 14.22 -31.59
CA ASN A 374 14.61 13.13 -32.57
C ASN A 374 15.22 11.82 -32.04
N CYS A 375 16.42 11.89 -31.44
CA CYS A 375 17.09 10.72 -30.88
C CYS A 375 16.29 10.10 -29.72
N LEU A 376 15.84 10.92 -28.77
CA LEU A 376 15.05 10.45 -27.62
C LEU A 376 13.68 9.92 -28.04
N THR A 377 13.06 10.49 -29.06
CA THR A 377 11.80 9.97 -29.63
C THR A 377 11.99 8.54 -30.12
N GLN A 378 13.03 8.28 -30.93
CA GLN A 378 13.33 6.94 -31.44
C GLN A 378 13.67 5.98 -30.30
N LEU A 379 14.49 6.43 -29.34
CA LEU A 379 14.86 5.64 -28.17
C LEU A 379 13.63 5.20 -27.38
N PHE A 380 12.75 6.13 -27.03
CA PHE A 380 11.58 5.81 -26.22
C PHE A 380 10.52 5.02 -26.98
N ASN A 381 10.32 5.29 -28.27
CA ASN A 381 9.40 4.50 -29.09
C ASN A 381 9.86 3.04 -29.22
N LYS A 382 11.19 2.81 -29.30
CA LYS A 382 11.77 1.47 -29.37
C LYS A 382 11.79 0.76 -28.01
N SER A 383 12.19 1.45 -26.95
CA SER A 383 12.52 0.85 -25.65
C SER A 383 11.34 0.76 -24.68
N LEU A 384 10.27 1.53 -24.91
CA LEU A 384 9.08 1.51 -24.06
C LEU A 384 7.96 0.73 -24.73
N ILE A 385 7.28 -0.10 -23.94
CA ILE A 385 6.00 -0.69 -24.35
C ILE A 385 4.95 0.40 -24.30
N SER A 386 4.87 1.20 -25.36
CA SER A 386 3.88 2.26 -25.50
C SER A 386 2.99 1.99 -26.71
N GLN A 387 1.70 2.31 -26.61
CA GLN A 387 0.77 2.29 -27.75
C GLN A 387 0.88 3.56 -28.62
N ARG A 388 1.86 4.44 -28.36
CA ARG A 388 2.00 5.72 -29.05
C ARG A 388 2.69 5.54 -30.39
N SER A 389 2.20 6.24 -31.40
CA SER A 389 2.90 6.35 -32.68
C SER A 389 4.19 7.17 -32.52
N ALA A 390 5.12 7.06 -33.46
CA ALA A 390 6.31 7.90 -33.48
C ALA A 390 5.98 9.40 -33.58
N GLY A 391 4.87 9.76 -34.24
CA GLY A 391 4.37 11.13 -34.32
C GLY A 391 3.92 11.67 -32.96
N ASP A 392 3.13 10.88 -32.23
CA ASP A 392 2.67 11.25 -30.88
C ASP A 392 3.85 11.39 -29.91
N GLU A 393 4.83 10.51 -30.03
CA GLU A 393 6.03 10.54 -29.21
C GLU A 393 6.90 11.77 -29.52
N THR A 394 7.01 12.15 -30.80
CA THR A 394 7.68 13.39 -31.21
C THR A 394 6.97 14.62 -30.64
N ALA A 395 5.64 14.66 -30.72
CA ALA A 395 4.86 15.78 -30.19
C ALA A 395 5.05 15.91 -28.66
N LEU A 396 5.10 14.78 -27.94
CA LEU A 396 5.36 14.76 -26.51
C LEU A 396 6.79 15.22 -26.18
N MET A 397 7.80 14.77 -26.93
CA MET A 397 9.19 15.20 -26.74
C MET A 397 9.41 16.70 -27.02
N LYS A 398 8.66 17.29 -27.96
CA LYS A 398 8.70 18.72 -28.24
C LYS A 398 7.93 19.56 -27.21
N GLY A 399 6.83 19.02 -26.70
CA GLY A 399 5.96 19.70 -25.73
C GLY A 399 6.45 19.66 -24.29
N ARG A 400 7.48 18.85 -23.97
CA ARG A 400 8.01 18.65 -22.63
C ARG A 400 9.54 18.67 -22.62
N GLY A 401 10.13 19.05 -21.49
CA GLY A 401 11.58 18.94 -21.25
C GLY A 401 11.97 17.77 -20.34
N ASP A 402 11.00 16.92 -19.99
CA ASP A 402 11.18 15.83 -19.04
C ASP A 402 10.29 14.62 -19.34
N ARG A 403 10.76 13.44 -18.91
CA ARG A 403 9.98 12.20 -18.90
C ARG A 403 10.45 11.29 -17.79
N LEU A 404 9.50 10.73 -17.05
CA LEU A 404 9.75 9.62 -16.14
C LEU A 404 9.45 8.29 -16.85
N VAL A 405 10.40 7.36 -16.81
CA VAL A 405 10.23 5.98 -17.29
C VAL A 405 10.62 5.01 -16.18
N TYR A 406 10.09 3.78 -16.21
CA TYR A 406 10.47 2.75 -15.25
C TYR A 406 10.40 1.36 -15.86
N TRP A 407 11.13 0.43 -15.24
CA TRP A 407 11.01 -0.99 -15.51
C TRP A 407 11.39 -1.81 -14.27
N TYR A 408 11.21 -3.12 -14.35
CA TYR A 408 11.54 -4.07 -13.28
C TYR A 408 12.96 -4.64 -13.36
N SER A 409 13.72 -4.29 -14.41
CA SER A 409 15.12 -4.74 -14.54
C SER A 409 16.07 -3.59 -14.22
N LYS A 410 16.99 -3.86 -13.28
CA LYS A 410 18.10 -2.97 -12.96
C LYS A 410 18.98 -2.69 -14.18
N GLU A 411 19.32 -3.74 -14.93
CA GLU A 411 20.14 -3.66 -16.13
C GLU A 411 19.49 -2.76 -17.19
N TRP A 412 18.19 -2.94 -17.44
CA TRP A 412 17.44 -2.07 -18.36
C TRP A 412 17.52 -0.60 -17.92
N ALA A 413 17.36 -0.31 -16.63
CA ALA A 413 17.40 1.06 -16.12
C ALA A 413 18.78 1.72 -16.29
N LEU A 414 19.85 0.94 -16.16
CA LEU A 414 21.22 1.40 -16.41
C LEU A 414 21.49 1.64 -17.90
N ASN A 415 21.01 0.74 -18.74
CA ASN A 415 21.17 0.82 -20.20
C ASN A 415 20.39 2.01 -20.76
N ILE A 416 19.12 2.17 -20.39
CA ILE A 416 18.30 3.30 -20.88
C ILE A 416 18.86 4.65 -20.41
N ALA A 417 19.41 4.75 -19.19
CA ALA A 417 20.05 5.97 -18.71
C ALA A 417 21.28 6.33 -19.57
N THR A 418 22.08 5.32 -19.93
CA THR A 418 23.24 5.50 -20.81
C THR A 418 22.81 5.94 -22.22
N ASP A 419 21.75 5.35 -22.77
CA ASP A 419 21.25 5.71 -24.09
C ASP A 419 20.61 7.11 -24.12
N ILE A 420 19.93 7.53 -23.04
CA ILE A 420 19.44 8.90 -22.89
C ILE A 420 20.60 9.91 -22.95
N GLU A 421 21.69 9.63 -22.23
CA GLU A 421 22.88 10.50 -22.22
C GLU A 421 23.59 10.51 -23.57
N ARG A 422 23.65 9.38 -24.28
CA ARG A 422 24.17 9.31 -25.66
C ARG A 422 23.37 10.17 -26.64
N CYS A 423 22.06 10.30 -26.43
CA CYS A 423 21.21 11.21 -27.21
C CYS A 423 21.41 12.69 -26.83
N GLY A 424 22.26 13.04 -25.86
CA GLY A 424 22.46 14.41 -25.37
C GLY A 424 21.47 14.85 -24.30
N GLY A 425 20.65 13.93 -23.77
CA GLY A 425 19.82 14.16 -22.60
C GLY A 425 20.59 14.02 -21.29
N ARG A 426 19.89 14.20 -20.17
CA ARG A 426 20.39 13.85 -18.83
C ARG A 426 19.48 12.80 -18.21
N ALA A 427 20.06 11.79 -17.58
CA ALA A 427 19.33 10.76 -16.85
C ALA A 427 19.61 10.87 -15.35
N ALA A 428 18.57 10.77 -14.54
CA ALA A 428 18.67 10.71 -13.09
C ALA A 428 17.78 9.59 -12.55
N PHE A 429 18.27 8.82 -11.59
CA PHE A 429 17.46 7.83 -10.89
C PHE A 429 16.71 8.49 -9.75
N VAL A 430 15.41 8.25 -9.66
CA VAL A 430 14.52 8.91 -8.70
C VAL A 430 13.64 7.90 -7.98
N ALA A 431 13.06 8.26 -6.84
CA ALA A 431 11.96 7.49 -6.27
C ALA A 431 10.69 7.74 -7.08
N GLY A 432 9.91 6.69 -7.38
CA GLY A 432 8.66 6.79 -8.14
C GLY A 432 7.45 7.28 -7.33
N LEU A 433 7.66 8.04 -6.26
CA LEU A 433 6.63 8.41 -5.28
C LEU A 433 5.93 9.73 -5.59
#